data_AF-A0A0K0CUR3-F1
#
_entry.id   AF-A0A0K0CUR3-F1
#
_cell.length_a   1.000
_cell.length_b   1.000
_cell.length_c   1.000
_cell.angle_alpha   90.00
_cell.angle_beta   90.00
_cell.angle_gamma   90.00
#
_symmetry.space_group_name_H-M   'P 1'
#
loop_
_entity.id
_entity.type
_entity.pdbx_description
1 polymer ?
#
loop_
_entity_poly.entity_id
_entity_poly.type
_entity_poly.pdbx_seq_one_letter_code
_entity_poly.pdbx_strand_id
1 'polypeptide(L)' 'MILTLTSKEELGKAIPISPKLFTATLQNVMRTLEWGDMGVKINGRQIHHLRFADDIVLITPDISQAKRMLADFDQACG' A
#
# COMPACT_ATOMS: atom_id res chain seq x y z
N MET A 1 7.39 -12.56 0.94
CA MET A 1 6.05 -12.40 1.54
C MET A 1 5.24 -11.40 0.72
N ILE A 2 3.94 -11.64 0.57
CA ILE A 2 3.02 -10.76 -0.17
C ILE A 2 1.96 -10.29 0.82
N LEU A 3 1.75 -8.97 0.92
CA LEU A 3 0.69 -8.37 1.72
C LEU A 3 -0.32 -7.71 0.78
N THR A 4 -1.61 -7.95 0.99
CA THR A 4 -2.67 -7.33 0.18
C THR A 4 -3.39 -6.30 1.03
N LEU A 5 -3.40 -5.06 0.56
CA LEU A 5 -4.20 -3.97 1.11
C LEU A 5 -5.41 -3.79 0.21
N THR A 6 -6.58 -4.11 0.76
CA THR A 6 -7.85 -4.03 0.04
C THR A 6 -8.61 -2.77 0.45
N SER A 7 -9.17 -2.07 -0.53
CA SER A 7 -10.20 -1.06 -0.26
C SER A 7 -11.47 -1.75 0.22
N LYS A 8 -11.69 -1.85 1.54
CA LYS A 8 -12.99 -2.28 2.05
C LYS A 8 -14.01 -1.17 1.80
N GLU A 9 -15.14 -1.51 1.17
CA GLU A 9 -16.35 -0.69 1.27
C GLU A 9 -16.83 -0.72 2.73
N GLU A 10 -16.26 0.12 3.58
CA GLU A 10 -16.72 0.26 4.95
C GLU A 10 -18.02 1.06 4.92
N LEU A 11 -19.15 0.38 5.12
CA LEU A 11 -20.45 1.00 5.35
C LEU A 11 -20.50 1.61 6.77
N GLY A 12 -19.54 2.48 7.10
CA GLY A 12 -19.48 3.24 8.33
C GLY A 12 -20.29 4.53 8.19
N LYS A 13 -21.18 4.81 9.15
CA LYS A 13 -21.90 6.09 9.23
C LYS A 13 -20.94 7.25 9.55
N ALA A 14 -20.12 7.68 8.61
CA ALA A 14 -19.38 8.95 8.62
C ALA A 14 -18.85 9.23 7.22
N ILE A 15 -19.55 10.10 6.48
CA ILE A 15 -19.22 10.62 5.14
C ILE A 15 -19.08 9.51 4.07
N PRO A 16 -19.97 9.42 3.06
CA PRO A 16 -19.78 8.49 1.95
C PRO A 16 -18.58 8.96 1.11
N ILE A 17 -17.37 8.53 1.47
CA ILE A 17 -16.19 8.69 0.63
C ILE A 17 -16.43 7.77 -0.57
N SER A 18 -16.56 8.34 -1.77
CA SER A 18 -16.71 7.54 -2.98
C SER A 18 -15.55 6.53 -3.07
N PRO A 19 -15.77 5.28 -3.50
CA PRO A 19 -14.71 4.30 -3.72
C PRO A 19 -13.55 4.88 -4.54
N LYS A 20 -13.88 5.74 -5.52
CA LYS A 20 -12.91 6.44 -6.35
C LYS A 20 -12.01 7.41 -5.57
N LEU A 21 -12.55 8.09 -4.56
CA LEU A 21 -11.80 9.00 -3.71
C LEU A 21 -10.96 8.22 -2.70
N PHE A 22 -11.49 7.12 -2.14
CA PHE A 22 -10.71 6.22 -1.30
C PHE A 22 -9.49 5.65 -2.05
N THR A 23 -9.71 5.12 -3.26
CA THR A 23 -8.64 4.61 -4.13
C THR A 23 -7.64 5.70 -4.56
N ALA A 24 -8.09 6.95 -4.75
CA ALA A 24 -7.22 8.09 -5.04
C ALA A 24 -6.35 8.47 -3.83
N THR A 25 -6.92 8.48 -2.63
CA THR A 25 -6.17 8.72 -1.37
C THR A 25 -5.15 7.62 -1.14
N LEU A 26 -5.54 6.35 -1.29
CA LEU A 26 -4.64 5.21 -1.12
C LEU A 26 -3.47 5.26 -2.12
N GLN A 27 -3.73 5.61 -3.38
CA GLN A 27 -2.66 5.84 -4.36
C GLN A 27 -1.75 6.99 -3.97
N ASN A 28 -2.29 8.06 -3.37
CA ASN A 28 -1.50 9.20 -2.96
C ASN A 28 -0.56 8.81 -1.81
N VAL A 29 -1.07 8.10 -0.80
CA VAL A 29 -0.27 7.54 0.30
C VAL A 29 0.85 6.65 -0.25
N MET A 30 0.52 5.74 -1.16
CA MET A 30 1.52 4.85 -1.76
C MET A 30 2.58 5.58 -2.58
N ARG A 31 2.25 6.73 -3.17
CA ARG A 31 3.22 7.58 -3.88
C ARG A 31 4.16 8.31 -2.94
N THR A 32 3.69 8.68 -1.73
CA THR A 32 4.50 9.42 -0.75
C THR A 32 5.40 8.54 0.10
N LEU A 33 5.17 7.23 0.13
CA LEU A 33 6.00 6.30 0.89
C LEU A 33 7.42 6.20 0.34
N GLU A 34 8.41 6.27 1.23
CA GLU A 34 9.82 6.05 0.89
C GLU A 34 10.12 4.56 0.76
N TRP A 35 9.98 4.04 -0.46
CA TRP A 35 10.17 2.62 -0.75
C TRP A 35 11.62 2.13 -0.67
N GLY A 36 12.59 3.03 -0.77
CA GLY A 36 14.04 2.79 -0.61
C GLY A 36 14.52 1.43 -1.14
N ASP A 37 15.17 0.69 -0.25
CA ASP A 37 15.75 -0.64 -0.40
C ASP A 37 14.77 -1.78 -0.05
N MET A 38 13.50 -1.45 0.20
CA MET A 38 12.49 -2.45 0.51
C MET A 38 12.09 -3.25 -0.73
N GLY A 39 11.42 -4.38 -0.58
CA GLY A 39 10.87 -5.12 -1.73
C GLY A 39 11.85 -6.05 -2.43
N VAL A 40 11.47 -6.53 -3.61
CA VAL A 40 12.20 -7.61 -4.29
C VAL A 40 12.81 -7.13 -5.60
N LYS A 41 14.10 -7.40 -5.80
CA LYS A 41 14.81 -7.07 -7.04
C LYS A 41 14.58 -8.15 -8.10
N ILE A 42 13.90 -7.80 -9.18
CA ILE A 42 13.66 -8.66 -10.34
C ILE A 42 14.29 -8.01 -11.57
N ASN A 43 15.21 -8.71 -12.23
CA ASN A 43 15.91 -8.21 -13.42
C ASN A 43 16.53 -6.80 -13.25
N GLY A 44 17.14 -6.56 -12.08
CA GLY A 44 17.75 -5.27 -11.78
C GLY A 44 16.79 -4.19 -11.25
N ARG A 45 15.47 -4.39 -11.33
CA ARG A 45 14.45 -3.45 -10.87
C ARG A 45 13.90 -3.84 -9.51
N GLN A 46 13.80 -2.87 -8.61
CA GLN A 46 13.20 -3.06 -7.30
C GLN A 46 11.66 -2.98 -7.42
N ILE A 47 10.97 -4.03 -7.00
CA ILE A 47 9.50 -4.12 -7.04
C ILE A 47 8.98 -4.11 -5.60
N HIS A 48 8.23 -3.07 -5.26
CA HIS A 48 7.71 -2.84 -3.91
C HIS A 48 6.19 -3.02 -3.82
N HIS A 49 5.47 -2.61 -4.86
CA HIS A 49 4.03 -2.75 -4.92
C HIS A 49 3.53 -3.00 -6.35
N LEU A 50 2.37 -3.65 -6.44
CA LEU A 50 1.58 -3.78 -7.66
C LEU A 50 0.18 -3.23 -7.36
N ARG A 51 -0.41 -2.53 -8.32
CA ARG A 51 -1.78 -2.04 -8.21
C ARG A 51 -2.66 -2.79 -9.20
N PHE A 52 -3.81 -3.27 -8.74
CA PHE A 52 -4.83 -3.87 -9.59
C PHE A 52 -6.21 -3.40 -9.14
N ALA A 53 -6.97 -2.76 -10.02
CA ALA A 53 -8.23 -2.09 -9.69
C ALA A 53 -8.06 -1.15 -8.48
N ASP A 54 -8.79 -1.46 -7.40
CA ASP A 54 -8.81 -0.73 -6.13
C ASP A 54 -7.92 -1.38 -5.06
N ASP A 55 -7.24 -2.49 -5.40
CA ASP A 55 -6.36 -3.22 -4.50
C ASP A 55 -4.89 -2.90 -4.77
N ILE A 56 -4.11 -2.89 -3.69
CA ILE A 56 -2.67 -2.69 -3.74
C ILE A 56 -1.97 -3.85 -3.04
N VAL A 57 -1.04 -4.47 -3.75
CA VAL A 57 -0.26 -5.60 -3.29
C VAL A 57 1.15 -5.11 -2.96
N LEU A 58 1.59 -5.27 -1.72
CA LEU A 58 2.96 -5.02 -1.29
C LEU A 58 3.79 -6.29 -1.38
N ILE A 59 5.01 -6.16 -1.90
CA ILE A 59 5.96 -7.26 -2.11
C ILE A 59 7.18 -6.98 -1.26
N THR A 60 7.57 -7.95 -0.44
CA THR A 60 8.73 -7.84 0.48
C THR A 60 9.42 -9.20 0.64
N PRO A 61 10.75 -9.26 0.77
CA PRO A 61 11.49 -10.51 0.96
C PRO A 61 11.18 -11.18 2.31
N ASP A 62 10.97 -10.40 3.39
CA ASP A 62 10.83 -10.92 4.76
C ASP A 62 9.86 -10.11 5.64
N ILE A 63 9.60 -10.64 6.84
CA ILE A 63 8.64 -10.09 7.81
C ILE A 63 9.14 -8.76 8.40
N SER A 64 10.45 -8.59 8.59
CA SER A 64 11.01 -7.37 9.18
C SER A 64 10.82 -6.17 8.25
N GLN A 65 11.11 -6.36 6.96
CA GLN A 65 10.81 -5.35 5.94
C GLN A 65 9.30 -5.09 5.84
N ALA A 66 8.47 -6.11 5.97
CA ALA A 66 7.02 -5.95 5.92
C ALA A 66 6.48 -5.11 7.10
N LYS A 67 7.02 -5.32 8.30
CA LYS A 67 6.67 -4.52 9.48
C LYS A 67 7.05 -3.05 9.28
N ARG A 68 8.21 -2.79 8.69
CA ARG A 68 8.64 -1.42 8.36
C ARG A 68 7.71 -0.78 7.33
N MET A 69 7.39 -1.50 6.23
CA MET A 69 6.43 -1.02 5.23
C MET A 69 5.07 -0.67 5.84
N LEU A 70 4.57 -1.49 6.78
CA LEU A 70 3.30 -1.23 7.46
C LEU A 70 3.39 -0.04 8.42
N ALA A 71 4.49 0.13 9.14
CA ALA A 71 4.69 1.27 10.02
C ALA A 71 4.77 2.59 9.24
N ASP A 72 5.50 2.59 8.12
CA ASP A 72 5.60 3.76 7.24
C ASP A 72 4.25 4.07 6.59
N PHE A 73 3.49 3.03 6.19
CA PHE A 73 2.12 3.18 5.68
C PHE A 73 1.17 3.80 6.73
N ASP A 74 1.20 3.32 7.97
CA ASP A 74 0.40 3.85 9.08
C ASP A 74 0.74 5.31 9.35
N GLN A 75 2.03 5.65 9.43
CA GLN A 75 2.50 7.02 9.60
C GLN A 75 2.07 7.94 8.44
N ALA A 76 2.06 7.44 7.20
CA ALA A 76 1.63 8.22 6.04
C ALA A 76 0.10 8.40 5.95
N CYS A 77 -0.68 7.54 6.62
CA CYS A 77 -2.13 7.69 6.72
C CYS A 77 -2.55 8.76 7.74
N GLY A 78 -1.74 8.99 8.78
CA GLY A 78 -1.97 10.00 9.81
C GLY A 78 -2.80 9.51 10.99
#